data_AF-A0A537GC82-F1
#
_entry.id   AF-A0A537GC82-F1
#
_cell.length_a   1.000
_cell.length_b   1.000
_cell.length_c   1.000
_cell.angle_alpha   90.00
_cell.angle_beta   90.00
_cell.angle_gamma   90.00
#
_symmetry.space_group_name_H-M   'P 1'
#
loop_
_entity.id
_entity.type
_entity.pdbx_description
1 polymer ?
#
loop_
_entity_poly.entity_id
_entity_poly.type
_entity_poly.pdbx_seq_one_letter_code
_entity_poly.pdbx_strand_id
1 'polypeptide(L)'
;MLSPELEAKALLGKSISDVYGRPLGRIIGVNRNQFGEMEGLEVESPGGNVIDIPSKSIMLTPKMVTATPEWKVDAHELSGEIATVKRRIVALEGLRDKGDVDREIYEELLEAQRSGYLSKVKQTEALVGALRAKLERTNNQLTSLTKHLVNAKLDYQSGEIDEASMKLAVGSIEPSLKPLIAEKNDLSSTLKTLEDLLPAHVRAS
;
A
#
# COMPACT_ATOMS: atom_id res chain seq x y z
N MET A 1 -25.11 8.71 -3.28
CA MET A 1 -24.70 7.48 -2.58
C MET A 1 -25.69 6.39 -2.92
N LEU A 2 -25.22 5.15 -3.11
CA LEU A 2 -26.11 3.99 -3.24
C LEU A 2 -26.74 3.70 -1.87
N SER A 3 -27.93 3.10 -1.83
CA SER A 3 -28.47 2.63 -0.56
C SER A 3 -27.65 1.44 -0.03
N PRO A 4 -27.61 1.19 1.29
CA PRO A 4 -26.92 0.03 1.86
C PRO A 4 -27.29 -1.31 1.21
N GLU A 5 -28.56 -1.48 0.83
CA GLU A 5 -29.05 -2.68 0.14
C GLU A 5 -28.46 -2.81 -1.27
N LEU A 6 -28.40 -1.71 -2.03
CA LEU A 6 -27.83 -1.69 -3.38
C LEU A 6 -26.32 -1.92 -3.35
N GLU A 7 -25.62 -1.37 -2.36
CA GLU A 7 -24.20 -1.64 -2.13
C GLU A 7 -23.94 -3.12 -1.85
N ALA A 8 -24.69 -3.71 -0.91
CA ALA A 8 -24.53 -5.13 -0.57
C ALA A 8 -24.80 -6.03 -1.79
N LYS A 9 -25.90 -5.79 -2.53
CA LYS A 9 -26.19 -6.49 -3.79
C LYS A 9 -25.10 -6.31 -4.84
N ALA A 10 -24.44 -5.15 -4.86
CA ALA A 10 -23.40 -4.86 -5.83
C ALA A 10 -22.04 -5.46 -5.46
N LEU A 11 -21.82 -5.93 -4.23
CA LEU A 11 -20.49 -6.34 -3.73
C LEU A 11 -20.42 -7.80 -3.30
N LEU A 12 -21.44 -8.29 -2.58
CA LEU A 12 -21.44 -9.64 -2.04
C LEU A 12 -21.32 -10.68 -3.16
N GLY A 13 -20.48 -11.70 -2.93
CA GLY A 13 -20.22 -12.78 -3.86
C GLY A 13 -19.27 -12.42 -5.02
N LYS A 14 -18.89 -11.14 -5.19
CA LYS A 14 -17.89 -10.76 -6.20
C LYS A 14 -16.49 -11.16 -5.77
N SER A 15 -15.66 -11.49 -6.76
CA SER A 15 -14.22 -11.66 -6.56
C SER A 15 -13.55 -10.31 -6.38
N ILE A 16 -12.54 -10.29 -5.54
CA ILE A 16 -11.65 -9.13 -5.34
C ILE A 16 -10.21 -9.53 -5.65
N SER A 17 -9.48 -8.61 -6.27
CA SER A 17 -8.03 -8.73 -6.49
C SER A 17 -7.32 -7.50 -5.96
N ASP A 18 -6.04 -7.62 -5.67
CA ASP A 18 -5.25 -6.42 -5.41
C ASP A 18 -4.96 -5.64 -6.70
N VAL A 19 -4.38 -4.44 -6.54
CA VAL A 19 -3.97 -3.58 -7.67
C VAL A 19 -2.90 -4.20 -8.58
N TYR A 20 -2.28 -5.31 -8.19
CA TYR A 20 -1.31 -6.05 -9.00
C TYR A 20 -1.93 -7.27 -9.70
N GLY A 21 -3.24 -7.47 -9.56
CA GLY A 21 -4.00 -8.55 -10.19
C GLY A 21 -3.97 -9.88 -9.43
N ARG A 22 -3.49 -9.91 -8.18
CA ARG A 22 -3.53 -11.13 -7.35
C ARG A 22 -4.92 -11.31 -6.78
N PRO A 23 -5.55 -12.49 -6.93
CA PRO A 23 -6.86 -12.75 -6.34
C PRO A 23 -6.72 -12.76 -4.81
N LEU A 24 -7.52 -11.94 -4.14
CA LEU A 24 -7.58 -11.90 -2.68
C LEU A 24 -8.66 -12.82 -2.13
N GLY A 25 -9.74 -13.05 -2.90
CA GLY A 25 -10.81 -13.93 -2.49
C GLY A 25 -12.18 -13.49 -2.98
N ARG A 26 -13.22 -13.95 -2.27
CA ARG A 26 -14.62 -13.59 -2.52
C ARG A 26 -15.14 -12.72 -1.38
N ILE A 27 -15.84 -11.65 -1.72
CA ILE A 27 -16.49 -10.78 -0.74
C ILE A 27 -17.67 -11.54 -0.11
N ILE A 28 -17.66 -11.68 1.20
CA ILE A 28 -18.70 -12.40 1.98
C ILE A 28 -19.46 -11.49 2.95
N GLY A 29 -18.92 -10.31 3.24
CA GLY A 29 -19.53 -9.36 4.18
C GLY A 29 -19.20 -7.92 3.86
N VAL A 30 -20.03 -7.01 4.36
CA VAL A 30 -19.82 -5.56 4.31
C VAL A 30 -19.81 -5.04 5.74
N ASN A 31 -18.65 -4.60 6.21
CA ASN A 31 -18.49 -4.02 7.54
C ASN A 31 -19.00 -2.58 7.54
N ARG A 32 -19.75 -2.23 8.58
CA ARG A 32 -20.39 -0.91 8.72
C ARG A 32 -20.20 -0.36 10.12
N ASN A 33 -20.08 0.97 10.20
CA ASN A 33 -20.06 1.68 11.48
C ASN A 33 -21.46 1.75 12.12
N GLN A 34 -21.52 2.32 13.32
CA GLN A 34 -22.78 2.54 14.06
C GLN A 34 -23.79 3.44 13.34
N PHE A 35 -23.36 4.18 12.32
CA PHE A 35 -24.21 5.04 11.48
C PHE A 35 -24.66 4.35 10.18
N GLY A 36 -24.26 3.09 9.96
CA GLY A 36 -24.61 2.32 8.76
C GLY A 36 -23.73 2.60 7.54
N GLU A 37 -22.67 3.39 7.68
CA GLU A 37 -21.72 3.68 6.60
C GLU A 37 -20.71 2.55 6.46
N MET A 38 -20.29 2.25 5.22
CA MET A 38 -19.33 1.18 4.94
C MET A 38 -17.93 1.53 5.44
N GLU A 39 -17.40 0.68 6.33
CA GLU A 39 -16.02 0.77 6.85
C GLU A 39 -15.08 -0.23 6.20
N GLY A 40 -15.59 -1.28 5.57
CA GLY A 40 -14.77 -2.28 4.90
C GLY A 40 -15.56 -3.45 4.33
N LEU A 41 -14.82 -4.43 3.83
CA LEU A 41 -15.34 -5.69 3.31
C LEU A 41 -14.67 -6.87 4.00
N GLU A 42 -15.47 -7.88 4.32
CA GLU A 42 -14.96 -9.20 4.71
C GLU A 42 -14.77 -10.06 3.45
N VAL A 43 -13.58 -10.63 3.32
CA VAL A 43 -13.18 -11.42 2.15
C VAL A 43 -12.74 -12.80 2.61
N GLU A 44 -13.38 -13.83 2.07
CA GLU A 44 -12.94 -15.22 2.19
C GLU A 44 -11.76 -15.44 1.23
N SER A 45 -10.56 -15.59 1.78
CA SER A 45 -9.34 -15.86 1.03
C SER A 45 -9.29 -17.31 0.54
N PRO A 46 -8.50 -17.59 -0.51
CA PRO A 46 -8.08 -18.97 -0.80
C PRO A 46 -7.49 -19.59 0.46
N GLY A 47 -7.96 -20.78 0.84
CA GLY A 47 -7.59 -21.44 2.09
C GLY A 47 -8.56 -21.23 3.27
N GLY A 48 -9.65 -20.47 3.08
CA GLY A 48 -10.75 -20.36 4.05
C GLY A 48 -10.54 -19.36 5.19
N ASN A 49 -9.45 -18.58 5.16
CA ASN A 49 -9.28 -17.47 6.10
C ASN A 49 -10.21 -16.33 5.71
N VAL A 50 -10.74 -15.62 6.69
CA VAL A 50 -11.47 -14.37 6.47
C VAL A 50 -10.52 -13.21 6.77
N ILE A 51 -10.42 -12.26 5.84
CA ILE A 51 -9.65 -11.04 5.99
C ILE A 51 -10.55 -9.82 5.84
N ASP A 52 -10.25 -8.79 6.62
CA ASP A 52 -10.91 -7.49 6.50
C ASP A 52 -10.10 -6.57 5.57
N ILE A 53 -10.80 -5.91 4.65
CA ILE A 53 -10.22 -4.89 3.79
C ILE A 53 -10.92 -3.57 4.11
N PRO A 54 -10.19 -2.56 4.60
CA PRO A 54 -10.78 -1.28 4.98
C PRO A 54 -11.29 -0.53 3.75
N SER A 55 -12.35 0.26 3.91
CA SER A 55 -13.00 1.00 2.83
C SER A 55 -12.03 1.93 2.08
N LYS A 56 -11.06 2.52 2.79
CA LYS A 56 -9.99 3.36 2.21
C LYS A 56 -9.09 2.62 1.21
N SER A 57 -9.01 1.30 1.33
CA SER A 57 -8.23 0.45 0.43
C SER A 57 -9.05 -0.03 -0.77
N ILE A 58 -10.37 0.17 -0.80
CA ILE A 58 -11.24 -0.40 -1.83
C ILE A 58 -11.45 0.58 -2.97
N MET A 59 -11.26 0.08 -4.19
CA MET A 59 -11.60 0.81 -5.42
C MET A 59 -12.65 0.03 -6.20
N LEU A 60 -13.79 0.70 -6.41
CA LEU A 60 -14.93 0.14 -7.13
C LEU A 60 -14.95 0.68 -8.55
N THR A 61 -14.84 -0.22 -9.52
CA THR A 61 -15.13 0.08 -10.93
C THR A 61 -16.37 -0.68 -11.37
N PRO A 62 -17.05 -0.28 -12.46
CA PRO A 62 -18.22 -1.01 -12.95
C PRO A 62 -17.96 -2.50 -13.23
N LYS A 63 -16.69 -2.88 -13.49
CA LYS A 63 -16.29 -4.23 -13.87
C LYS A 63 -15.61 -5.03 -12.77
N MET A 64 -14.98 -4.37 -11.78
CA MET A 64 -14.08 -5.03 -10.83
C MET A 64 -14.04 -4.31 -9.49
N VAL A 65 -13.90 -5.09 -8.42
CA VAL A 65 -13.53 -4.61 -7.08
C VAL A 65 -12.05 -4.88 -6.90
N THR A 66 -11.27 -3.84 -6.61
CA THR A 66 -9.84 -3.96 -6.34
C THR A 66 -9.47 -3.43 -4.96
N ALA A 67 -8.44 -4.02 -4.35
CA ALA A 67 -7.87 -3.56 -3.09
C ALA A 67 -6.46 -3.00 -3.29
N THR A 68 -6.27 -1.78 -2.82
CA THR A 68 -4.95 -1.15 -2.69
C THR A 68 -4.33 -1.57 -1.37
N PRO A 69 -3.09 -2.10 -1.36
CA PRO A 69 -2.41 -2.44 -0.12
C PRO A 69 -2.36 -1.26 0.85
N GLU A 70 -2.60 -1.51 2.14
CA GLU A 70 -2.67 -0.46 3.17
C GLU A 70 -1.43 0.43 3.17
N TRP A 71 -0.23 -0.16 3.07
CA TRP A 71 1.02 0.58 3.04
C TRP A 71 1.08 1.65 1.93
N LYS A 72 0.40 1.43 0.81
CA LYS A 72 0.36 2.37 -0.33
C LYS A 72 -0.64 3.50 -0.06
N VAL A 73 -1.74 3.20 0.62
CA VAL A 73 -2.71 4.19 1.10
C VAL A 73 -2.05 5.06 2.17
N ASP A 74 -1.44 4.44 3.18
CA ASP A 74 -0.77 5.14 4.29
C ASP A 74 0.38 6.02 3.78
N ALA A 75 1.17 5.54 2.82
CA ALA A 75 2.23 6.34 2.22
C ALA A 75 1.69 7.59 1.52
N HIS A 76 0.57 7.46 0.79
CA HIS A 76 -0.08 8.58 0.13
C HIS A 76 -0.66 9.59 1.14
N GLU A 77 -1.35 9.09 2.18
CA GLU A 77 -1.91 9.91 3.27
C GLU A 77 -0.82 10.70 4.00
N LEU A 78 0.22 10.01 4.48
CA LEU A 78 1.35 10.64 5.18
C LEU A 78 2.07 11.67 4.31
N SER A 79 2.25 11.40 3.03
CA SER A 79 2.86 12.34 2.08
C SER A 79 2.05 13.64 1.97
N GLY A 80 0.72 13.51 1.83
CA GLY A 80 -0.19 14.66 1.76
C GLY A 80 -0.26 15.45 3.07
N GLU A 81 -0.27 14.76 4.20
CA GLU A 81 -0.29 15.38 5.54
C GLU A 81 0.99 16.16 5.81
N ILE A 82 2.16 15.58 5.52
CA ILE A 82 3.45 16.26 5.66
C ILE A 82 3.51 17.51 4.78
N ALA A 83 3.10 17.39 3.51
CA ALA A 83 3.07 18.53 2.59
C ALA A 83 2.12 19.65 3.08
N THR A 84 1.00 19.27 3.69
CA THR A 84 0.03 20.22 4.25
C THR A 84 0.57 20.94 5.48
N VAL A 85 1.20 20.22 6.41
CA VAL A 85 1.82 20.83 7.59
C VAL A 85 2.95 21.78 7.19
N LYS A 86 3.82 21.39 6.25
CA LYS A 86 4.88 22.27 5.72
C LYS A 86 4.31 23.57 5.12
N ARG A 87 3.24 23.49 4.31
CA ARG A 87 2.58 24.68 3.75
C ARG A 87 1.98 25.58 4.83
N ARG A 88 1.39 25.01 5.88
CA ARG A 88 0.82 25.77 7.00
C ARG A 88 1.89 26.52 7.81
N ILE A 89 3.05 25.91 8.03
CA ILE A 89 4.19 26.56 8.69
C ILE A 89 4.64 27.79 7.88
N VAL A 90 4.85 27.63 6.57
CA VAL A 90 5.24 28.76 5.69
C VAL A 90 4.18 29.86 5.65
N ALA A 91 2.89 29.48 5.62
CA ALA A 91 1.80 30.47 5.68
C ALA A 91 1.79 31.23 7.00
N LEU A 92 2.03 30.54 8.13
CA LEU A 92 2.10 31.16 9.45
C LEU A 92 3.29 32.12 9.57
N GLU A 93 4.46 31.76 9.02
CA GLU A 93 5.62 32.65 8.91
C GLU A 93 5.28 33.91 8.09
N GLY A 94 4.57 33.74 6.97
CA GLY A 94 4.11 34.86 6.15
C GLY A 94 3.11 35.79 6.85
N LEU A 95 2.27 35.28 7.75
CA LEU A 95 1.36 36.09 8.58
C LEU A 95 2.13 36.91 9.63
N ARG A 96 3.13 36.29 10.28
CA ARG A 96 4.03 36.99 11.20
C ARG A 96 4.77 38.13 10.50
N ASP A 97 5.31 37.87 9.32
CA ASP A 97 6.12 38.86 8.59
C ASP A 97 5.29 40.09 8.14
N LYS A 98 3.98 39.93 8.00
CA LYS A 98 3.03 41.03 7.71
C LYS A 98 2.54 41.77 8.95
N GLY A 99 2.82 41.24 10.15
CA GLY A 99 2.25 41.75 11.40
C GLY A 99 0.78 41.39 11.60
N ASP A 100 0.27 40.38 10.91
CA ASP A 100 -1.15 39.96 10.96
C ASP A 100 -1.49 39.10 12.20
N VAL A 101 -0.48 38.70 12.99
CA VAL A 101 -0.61 37.80 14.15
C VAL A 101 0.30 38.26 15.28
N ASP A 102 -0.23 38.31 16.50
CA ASP A 102 0.53 38.60 17.71
C ASP A 102 1.59 37.53 17.99
N ARG A 103 2.72 37.95 18.57
CA ARG A 103 3.88 37.08 18.79
C ARG A 103 3.55 35.83 19.61
N GLU A 104 2.81 35.98 20.70
CA GLU A 104 2.46 34.86 21.58
C GLU A 104 1.58 33.83 20.86
N ILE A 105 0.58 34.29 20.12
CA ILE A 105 -0.32 33.44 19.30
C ILE A 105 0.48 32.75 18.18
N TYR A 106 1.39 33.47 17.52
CA TYR A 106 2.26 32.89 16.51
C TYR A 106 3.12 31.76 17.07
N GLU A 107 3.76 31.96 18.22
CA GLU A 107 4.64 30.98 18.86
C GLU A 107 3.84 29.72 19.26
N GLU A 108 2.64 29.87 19.83
CA GLU A 108 1.75 28.75 20.16
C GLU A 108 1.34 27.94 18.91
N LEU A 109 0.87 28.61 17.86
CA LEU A 109 0.44 27.96 16.64
C LEU A 109 1.60 27.25 15.93
N LEU A 110 2.80 27.86 15.93
CA LEU A 110 3.98 27.27 15.33
C LEU A 110 4.38 25.99 16.06
N GLU A 111 4.35 26.00 17.39
CA GLU A 111 4.70 24.82 18.19
C GLU A 111 3.70 23.67 17.96
N ALA A 112 2.41 23.98 17.86
CA ALA A 112 1.40 23.00 17.48
C ALA A 112 1.65 22.40 16.09
N GLN A 113 1.99 23.22 15.08
CA GLN A 113 2.35 22.71 13.75
C GLN A 113 3.62 21.83 13.79
N ARG A 114 4.64 22.22 14.56
CA ARG A 114 5.90 21.46 14.69
C ARG A 114 5.69 20.12 15.38
N SER A 115 4.89 20.08 16.44
CA SER A 115 4.52 18.83 17.12
C SER A 115 3.77 17.89 16.18
N GLY A 116 2.80 18.41 15.42
CA GLY A 116 2.10 17.67 14.38
C GLY A 116 3.05 17.12 13.31
N TYR A 117 3.96 17.96 12.81
CA TYR A 117 5.00 17.56 11.84
C TYR A 117 5.86 16.40 12.37
N LEU A 118 6.38 16.53 13.59
CA LEU A 118 7.24 15.51 14.19
C LEU A 118 6.51 14.17 14.38
N SER A 119 5.22 14.22 14.73
CA SER A 119 4.38 13.02 14.82
C SER A 119 4.27 12.31 13.47
N LYS A 120 4.03 13.06 12.38
CA LYS A 120 3.96 12.50 11.02
C LYS A 120 5.31 11.98 10.52
N VAL A 121 6.42 12.63 10.89
CA VAL A 121 7.77 12.12 10.62
C VAL A 121 7.99 10.76 11.27
N LYS A 122 7.65 10.60 12.57
CA LYS A 122 7.79 9.31 13.26
C LYS A 122 6.94 8.19 12.62
N GLN A 123 5.71 8.52 12.22
CA GLN A 123 4.84 7.57 11.50
C GLN A 123 5.46 7.17 10.15
N THR A 124 6.06 8.12 9.45
CA THR A 124 6.76 7.89 8.17
C THR A 124 8.00 7.01 8.36
N GLU A 125 8.81 7.24 9.40
CA GLU A 125 9.97 6.40 9.73
C GLU A 125 9.56 4.95 10.02
N ALA A 126 8.48 4.76 10.79
CA ALA A 126 7.93 3.44 11.07
C ALA A 126 7.46 2.73 9.78
N LEU A 127 6.75 3.44 8.91
CA LEU A 127 6.31 2.92 7.62
C LEU A 127 7.50 2.56 6.72
N VAL A 128 8.53 3.41 6.64
CA VAL A 128 9.77 3.12 5.89
C VAL A 128 10.42 1.82 6.39
N GLY A 129 10.50 1.62 7.71
CA GLY A 129 10.99 0.37 8.29
C GLY A 129 10.19 -0.86 7.84
N ALA A 130 8.86 -0.78 7.91
CA ALA A 130 7.97 -1.85 7.47
C ALA A 130 8.07 -2.13 5.96
N LEU A 131 8.18 -1.08 5.14
CA LEU A 131 8.33 -1.18 3.70
C LEU A 131 9.66 -1.81 3.29
N ARG A 132 10.76 -1.50 3.99
CA ARG A 132 12.07 -2.14 3.75
C ARG A 132 12.00 -3.65 4.01
N ALA A 133 11.43 -4.05 5.15
CA ALA A 133 11.24 -5.47 5.47
C ALA A 133 10.34 -6.17 4.42
N LYS A 134 9.29 -5.50 3.95
CA LYS A 134 8.41 -6.03 2.90
C LYS A 134 9.12 -6.13 1.55
N LEU A 135 9.93 -5.14 1.17
CA LEU A 135 10.73 -5.15 -0.06
C LEU A 135 11.74 -6.30 -0.04
N GLU A 136 12.39 -6.55 1.09
CA GLU A 136 13.30 -7.68 1.27
C GLU A 136 12.58 -9.02 1.06
N ARG A 137 11.44 -9.24 1.72
CA ARG A 137 10.63 -10.46 1.53
C ARG A 137 10.21 -10.64 0.07
N THR A 138 9.78 -9.57 -0.58
CA THR A 138 9.38 -9.57 -2.00
C THR A 138 10.56 -9.94 -2.91
N ASN A 139 11.75 -9.39 -2.66
CA ASN A 139 12.96 -9.73 -3.39
C ASN A 139 13.39 -11.18 -3.19
N ASN A 140 13.28 -11.70 -1.96
CA ASN A 140 13.61 -13.09 -1.65
C ASN A 140 12.66 -14.05 -2.38
N GLN A 141 11.36 -13.75 -2.40
CA GLN A 141 10.36 -14.52 -3.15
C GLN A 141 10.64 -14.47 -4.66
N LEU A 142 10.93 -13.28 -5.21
CA LEU A 142 11.28 -13.11 -6.62
C LEU A 142 12.52 -13.92 -7.00
N THR A 143 13.56 -13.87 -6.18
CA THR A 143 14.80 -14.63 -6.37
C THR A 143 14.53 -16.13 -6.34
N SER A 144 13.73 -16.59 -5.37
CA SER A 144 13.35 -18.00 -5.26
C SER A 144 12.61 -18.47 -6.51
N LEU A 145 11.56 -17.78 -6.95
CA LEU A 145 10.79 -18.15 -8.13
C LEU A 145 11.64 -18.11 -9.40
N THR A 146 12.54 -17.13 -9.52
CA THR A 146 13.47 -17.04 -10.66
C THR A 146 14.43 -18.25 -10.68
N LYS A 147 14.96 -18.68 -9.53
CA LYS A 147 15.77 -19.89 -9.44
C LYS A 147 15.01 -21.14 -9.86
N HIS A 148 13.76 -21.31 -9.41
CA HIS A 148 12.93 -22.44 -9.84
C HIS A 148 12.68 -22.43 -11.34
N LEU A 149 12.45 -21.25 -11.93
CA LEU A 149 12.26 -21.10 -13.38
C LEU A 149 13.53 -21.47 -14.15
N VAL A 150 14.71 -21.07 -13.66
CA VAL A 150 15.99 -21.43 -14.26
C VAL A 150 16.25 -22.93 -14.15
N ASN A 151 16.01 -23.54 -12.98
CA ASN A 151 16.18 -24.98 -12.79
C ASN A 151 15.26 -25.78 -13.70
N ALA A 152 13.97 -25.45 -13.80
CA ALA A 152 13.07 -26.14 -14.72
C ALA A 152 13.53 -26.05 -16.19
N LYS A 153 14.16 -24.95 -16.59
CA LYS A 153 14.77 -24.83 -17.92
C LYS A 153 16.05 -25.65 -18.05
N LEU A 154 16.87 -25.72 -17.00
CA LEU A 154 18.07 -26.55 -16.96
C LEU A 154 17.74 -28.04 -17.05
N ASP A 155 16.78 -28.50 -16.25
CA ASP A 155 16.32 -29.90 -16.23
C ASP A 155 15.81 -30.34 -17.61
N TYR A 156 15.17 -29.43 -18.35
CA TYR A 156 14.76 -29.68 -19.72
C TYR A 156 15.97 -29.78 -20.68
N GLN A 157 16.94 -28.87 -20.54
CA GLN A 157 18.14 -28.85 -21.38
C GLN A 157 19.08 -30.04 -21.09
N SER A 158 19.10 -30.55 -19.85
CA SER A 158 19.86 -31.75 -19.46
C SER A 158 19.14 -33.05 -19.84
N GLY A 159 17.87 -32.99 -20.26
CA GLY A 159 17.06 -34.14 -20.61
C GLY A 159 16.45 -34.87 -19.40
N GLU A 160 16.46 -34.26 -18.22
CA GLU A 160 15.83 -34.79 -17.00
C GLU A 160 14.31 -34.68 -17.02
N ILE A 161 13.76 -33.67 -17.71
CA ILE A 161 12.32 -33.51 -17.93
C ILE A 161 11.99 -33.28 -19.40
N ASP A 162 10.76 -33.57 -19.80
CA ASP A 162 10.25 -33.31 -21.14
C ASP A 162 9.76 -31.86 -21.33
N GLU A 163 9.52 -31.47 -22.59
CA GLU A 163 9.06 -30.12 -22.92
C GLU A 163 7.70 -29.79 -22.28
N ALA A 164 6.83 -30.79 -22.15
CA ALA A 164 5.51 -30.61 -21.54
C ALA A 164 5.64 -30.26 -20.05
N SER A 165 6.48 -30.97 -19.30
CA SER A 165 6.76 -30.71 -17.89
C SER A 165 7.42 -29.34 -17.70
N MET A 166 8.35 -28.97 -18.57
CA MET A 166 8.96 -27.64 -18.56
C MET A 166 7.92 -26.53 -18.77
N LYS A 167 7.04 -26.68 -19.77
CA LYS A 167 5.96 -25.71 -20.03
C LYS A 167 5.00 -25.59 -18.84
N LEU A 168 4.68 -26.70 -18.16
CA LEU A 168 3.86 -26.67 -16.96
C LEU A 168 4.54 -25.91 -15.82
N ALA A 169 5.83 -26.13 -15.58
CA ALA A 169 6.59 -25.41 -14.57
C ALA A 169 6.64 -23.91 -14.87
N VAL A 170 6.97 -23.52 -16.11
CA VAL A 170 6.97 -22.12 -16.56
C VAL A 170 5.59 -21.48 -16.38
N GLY A 171 4.54 -22.16 -16.85
CA GLY A 171 3.15 -21.68 -16.76
C GLY A 171 2.64 -21.55 -15.31
N SER A 172 3.23 -22.27 -14.36
CA SER A 172 2.89 -22.17 -12.94
C SER A 172 3.66 -21.05 -12.23
N ILE A 173 4.88 -20.74 -12.67
CA ILE A 173 5.76 -19.75 -12.02
C ILE A 173 5.53 -18.33 -12.56
N GLU A 174 5.43 -18.16 -13.88
CA GLU A 174 5.36 -16.84 -14.51
C GLU A 174 4.17 -15.97 -14.06
N PRO A 175 2.94 -16.52 -13.85
CA PRO A 175 1.83 -15.73 -13.34
C PRO A 175 2.09 -15.13 -11.96
N SER A 176 2.94 -15.76 -11.14
CA SER A 176 3.33 -15.26 -9.82
C SER A 176 4.42 -14.19 -9.89
N LEU A 177 5.27 -14.21 -10.92
CA LEU A 177 6.37 -13.25 -11.07
C LEU A 177 5.88 -11.84 -11.39
N LYS A 178 4.91 -11.70 -12.30
CA LYS A 178 4.45 -10.38 -12.78
C LYS A 178 3.95 -9.47 -11.66
N PRO A 179 3.03 -9.91 -10.76
CA PRO A 179 2.58 -9.08 -9.65
C PRO A 179 3.68 -8.73 -8.66
N LEU A 180 4.62 -9.66 -8.39
CA LEU A 180 5.74 -9.42 -7.48
C LEU A 180 6.71 -8.36 -8.01
N ILE A 181 6.98 -8.35 -9.32
CA ILE A 181 7.80 -7.32 -9.96
C ILE A 181 7.12 -5.96 -9.86
N ALA A 182 5.82 -5.90 -10.14
CA ALA A 182 5.04 -4.66 -10.03
C ALA A 182 5.05 -4.13 -8.58
N GLU A 183 4.80 -5.00 -7.59
CA GLU A 183 4.83 -4.62 -6.18
C GLU A 183 6.23 -4.18 -5.74
N LYS A 184 7.30 -4.86 -6.17
CA LYS A 184 8.69 -4.45 -5.90
C LYS A 184 8.96 -3.04 -6.41
N ASN A 185 8.52 -2.71 -7.62
CA ASN A 185 8.74 -1.40 -8.22
C ASN A 185 7.98 -0.31 -7.45
N ASP A 186 6.72 -0.57 -7.09
CA ASP A 186 5.92 0.36 -6.29
C ASP A 186 6.51 0.55 -4.88
N LEU A 187 6.96 -0.52 -4.22
CA LEU A 187 7.65 -0.44 -2.92
C LEU A 187 8.91 0.42 -3.02
N SER A 188 9.71 0.22 -4.07
CA SER A 188 10.98 0.93 -4.25
C SER A 188 10.77 2.41 -4.53
N SER A 189 9.79 2.75 -5.38
CA SER A 189 9.43 4.15 -5.65
C SER A 189 8.83 4.84 -4.43
N THR A 190 7.95 4.16 -3.70
CA THR A 190 7.32 4.69 -2.50
C THR A 190 8.33 4.91 -1.37
N LEU A 191 9.26 3.97 -1.16
CA LEU A 191 10.35 4.14 -0.21
C LEU A 191 11.16 5.40 -0.52
N LYS A 192 11.55 5.60 -1.78
CA LYS A 192 12.27 6.80 -2.20
C LYS A 192 11.47 8.07 -1.88
N THR A 193 10.19 8.10 -2.24
CA THR A 193 9.33 9.25 -1.95
C THR A 193 9.23 9.55 -0.45
N LEU A 194 9.04 8.53 0.40
CA LEU A 194 8.94 8.71 1.84
C LEU A 194 10.28 9.15 2.45
N GLU A 195 11.40 8.58 2.00
CA GLU A 195 12.75 8.97 2.43
C GLU A 195 13.06 10.43 2.07
N ASP A 196 12.62 10.91 0.91
CA ASP A 196 12.76 12.31 0.49
C ASP A 196 11.92 13.28 1.34
N LEU A 197 10.85 12.79 2.01
CA LEU A 197 10.01 13.60 2.89
C LEU A 197 10.58 13.75 4.30
N LEU A 198 11.35 12.75 4.75
CA LEU A 198 11.99 12.75 6.05
C LEU A 198 13.03 13.88 6.13
N PRO A 199 13.16 14.55 7.29
CA PRO A 199 14.27 15.47 7.49
C PRO A 199 15.56 14.71 7.22
N ALA A 200 16.49 15.30 6.45
CA ALA A 200 17.72 14.65 6.05
C ALA A 200 18.32 13.92 7.25
N HIS A 201 18.29 12.58 7.21
CA HIS A 201 19.06 11.81 8.16
C HIS A 201 20.49 12.26 7.94
N VAL A 202 21.06 12.95 8.94
CA VAL A 202 22.50 12.97 9.12
C VAL A 202 22.87 11.49 9.12
N ARG A 203 23.36 11.00 7.97
CA ARG A 203 23.90 9.66 7.86
C ARG A 203 25.00 9.63 8.90
N ALA A 204 24.74 8.97 10.03
CA ALA A 204 25.77 8.68 10.98
C ALA A 204 26.88 7.95 10.21
N SER A 205 28.02 8.62 10.16
CA SER A 205 29.32 8.11 9.73
C SER A 205 29.64 6.78 10.40
#